data_AF-A0A3B9JNT9-F1
#
_entry.id   AF-A0A3B9JNT9-F1
#
_cell.length_a   1.000
_cell.length_b   1.000
_cell.length_c   1.000
_cell.angle_alpha   90.00
_cell.angle_beta   90.00
_cell.angle_gamma   90.00
#
_symmetry.space_group_name_H-M   'P 1'
#
loop_
_entity.id
_entity.type
_entity.pdbx_description
1 polymer ?
#
loop_
_entity_poly.entity_id
_entity_poly.type
_entity_poly.pdbx_seq_one_letter_code
_entity_poly.pdbx_strand_id
1 'polypeptide(L)'
;KVMGDFPLPVEVIPMAANYVKHQITRRIGGTPFIRENFVTDNGNLILDVEGLKITDPKAVETELDSIVGVVTNGLFANRGANVLLLGTPTGVTVIGA
;
A
#
# COMPACT_ATOMS: atom_id res chain seq x y z
N LYS A 1 14.77 -7.42 -4.55
CA LYS A 1 14.52 -6.76 -3.23
C LYS A 1 13.05 -6.99 -2.91
N VAL A 2 12.69 -7.32 -1.67
CA VAL A 2 11.29 -7.56 -1.25
C VAL A 2 10.66 -6.23 -0.88
N MET A 3 9.38 -6.01 -1.20
CA MET A 3 8.65 -4.80 -0.80
C MET A 3 8.20 -4.92 0.67
N GLY A 4 7.98 -3.78 1.33
CA GLY A 4 7.44 -3.74 2.71
C GLY A 4 8.33 -3.03 3.74
N ASP A 5 9.55 -2.62 3.38
CA ASP A 5 10.39 -1.78 4.25
C ASP A 5 9.77 -0.39 4.46
N PHE A 6 9.16 0.17 3.42
CA PHE A 6 8.37 1.40 3.53
C PHE A 6 6.92 1.03 3.91
N PRO A 7 6.29 1.73 4.88
CA PRO A 7 4.92 1.46 5.29
C PRO A 7 3.97 1.50 4.10
N LEU A 8 3.11 0.48 3.95
CA LEU A 8 2.14 0.43 2.86
C LEU A 8 0.93 1.32 3.21
N PRO A 9 0.66 2.41 2.48
CA PRO A 9 -0.55 3.19 2.71
C PRO A 9 -1.79 2.46 2.18
N VAL A 10 -2.86 2.46 2.98
CA VAL A 10 -4.18 1.96 2.61
C VAL A 10 -5.21 3.05 2.91
N GLU A 11 -5.90 3.55 1.89
CA GLU A 11 -6.96 4.55 2.05
C GLU A 11 -8.26 3.86 2.45
N VAL A 12 -8.92 4.37 3.50
CA VAL A 12 -10.09 3.73 4.11
C VAL A 12 -11.19 4.74 4.44
N ILE A 13 -12.43 4.30 4.30
CA ILE A 13 -13.60 5.09 4.73
C ILE A 13 -13.51 5.32 6.25
N PRO A 14 -13.71 6.55 6.77
CA PRO A 14 -13.48 6.86 8.18
C PRO A 14 -14.22 5.95 9.16
N MET A 15 -15.50 5.65 8.89
CA MET A 15 -16.29 4.77 9.76
C MET A 15 -15.83 3.30 9.76
N ALA A 16 -15.06 2.88 8.75
CA ALA A 16 -14.56 1.52 8.59
C ALA A 16 -13.14 1.33 9.14
N ALA A 17 -12.45 2.40 9.56
CA ALA A 17 -11.01 2.36 9.87
C ALA A 17 -10.62 1.26 10.87
N ASN A 18 -11.34 1.11 11.99
CA ASN A 18 -11.05 0.06 12.97
C ASN A 18 -11.31 -1.35 12.43
N TYR A 19 -12.38 -1.53 11.63
CA TYR A 19 -12.67 -2.81 10.98
C TYR A 19 -11.54 -3.18 10.01
N VAL A 20 -11.16 -2.27 9.12
CA VAL A 20 -10.09 -2.49 8.14
C VAL A 20 -8.76 -2.78 8.84
N LYS A 21 -8.43 -2.04 9.91
CA LYS A 21 -7.27 -2.28 10.76
C LYS A 21 -7.19 -3.75 11.21
N HIS A 22 -8.29 -4.30 11.74
CA HIS A 22 -8.34 -5.69 12.17
C HIS A 22 -8.25 -6.70 11.02
N GLN A 23 -8.85 -6.41 9.86
CA GLN A 23 -8.74 -7.28 8.69
C GLN A 23 -7.30 -7.33 8.16
N ILE A 24 -6.62 -6.19 8.06
CA ILE A 24 -5.22 -6.12 7.65
C ILE A 24 -4.36 -7.00 8.56
N THR A 25 -4.42 -6.79 9.89
CA THR A 25 -3.64 -7.59 10.84
C THR A 25 -3.92 -9.09 10.75
N ARG A 26 -5.15 -9.51 10.48
CA ARG A 26 -5.53 -10.93 10.43
C ARG A 26 -5.21 -11.62 9.10
N ARG A 27 -5.38 -10.93 7.98
CA ARG A 27 -5.30 -11.53 6.63
C ARG A 27 -3.96 -11.28 5.94
N ILE A 28 -3.41 -10.08 6.13
CA ILE A 28 -2.16 -9.64 5.48
C ILE A 28 -0.98 -9.71 6.46
N GLY A 29 -1.25 -9.45 7.74
CA GLY A 29 -0.24 -9.23 8.76
C GLY A 29 0.19 -7.76 8.83
N GLY A 30 1.28 -7.51 9.56
CA GLY A 30 1.78 -6.16 9.80
C GLY A 30 0.98 -5.36 10.83
N THR A 31 1.44 -4.14 11.08
CA THR A 31 0.91 -3.24 12.10
C THR A 31 0.34 -1.99 11.43
N PRO A 32 -0.99 -1.93 11.21
CA PRO A 32 -1.66 -0.74 10.72
C PRO A 32 -1.79 0.36 11.78
N PHE A 33 -1.46 1.59 11.41
CA PHE A 33 -1.69 2.80 12.22
C PHE A 33 -2.26 3.94 11.37
N ILE A 34 -3.02 4.82 12.01
CA ILE A 34 -3.63 5.97 11.32
C ILE A 34 -2.53 7.00 11.04
N ARG A 35 -2.49 7.52 9.81
CA ARG A 35 -1.70 8.70 9.48
C ARG A 35 -2.31 9.93 10.13
N GLU A 36 -1.66 10.45 11.16
CA GLU A 36 -2.17 11.58 11.94
C GLU A 36 -2.23 12.88 11.12
N ASN A 37 -3.22 13.73 11.43
CA ASN A 37 -3.41 15.06 10.83
C ASN A 37 -3.48 15.04 9.29
N PHE A 38 -3.95 13.93 8.71
CA PHE A 38 -4.05 13.75 7.28
C PHE A 38 -5.43 13.21 6.89
N VAL A 39 -6.03 13.85 5.90
CA VAL A 39 -7.27 13.41 5.26
C VAL A 39 -7.03 13.52 3.75
N THR A 40 -7.45 12.51 2.99
CA THR A 40 -7.33 12.53 1.53
C THR A 40 -8.26 13.58 0.92
N ASP A 41 -8.04 13.92 -0.35
CA ASP A 41 -8.95 14.73 -1.15
C ASP A 41 -10.37 14.13 -1.23
N ASN A 42 -10.49 12.80 -1.18
CA ASN A 42 -11.76 12.09 -1.13
C ASN A 42 -12.40 12.05 0.27
N GLY A 43 -11.79 12.69 1.28
CA GLY A 43 -12.31 12.73 2.65
C GLY A 43 -12.07 11.46 3.46
N ASN A 44 -11.15 10.59 3.03
CA ASN A 44 -10.83 9.32 3.68
C ASN A 44 -9.60 9.42 4.59
N LEU A 45 -9.41 8.38 5.40
CA LEU A 45 -8.22 8.22 6.25
C LEU A 45 -7.19 7.33 5.56
N ILE A 46 -5.92 7.44 5.96
CA ILE A 46 -4.88 6.48 5.58
C ILE A 46 -4.50 5.63 6.79
N LEU A 47 -4.50 4.31 6.60
CA LEU A 47 -3.81 3.35 7.44
C LEU A 47 -2.46 3.03 6.81
N ASP A 48 -1.37 3.45 7.44
CA ASP A 48 -0.02 3.01 7.08
C ASP A 48 0.25 1.66 7.74
N VAL A 49 0.72 0.68 6.97
CA VAL A 49 0.96 -0.69 7.45
C VAL A 49 2.45 -1.00 7.45
N GLU A 50 3.02 -1.14 8.65
CA GLU A 50 4.43 -1.49 8.84
C GLU A 50 4.65 -3.00 9.07
N GLY A 51 5.90 -3.43 8.95
CA GLY A 51 6.32 -4.79 9.31
C GLY A 51 5.91 -5.86 8.30
N LEU A 52 5.58 -5.46 7.07
CA LEU A 52 5.25 -6.38 6.00
C LEU A 52 6.50 -6.94 5.31
N LYS A 53 6.44 -8.19 4.88
CA LYS A 53 7.36 -8.77 3.89
C LYS A 53 6.54 -9.23 2.70
N ILE A 54 6.40 -8.36 1.71
CA ILE A 54 5.48 -8.56 0.59
C ILE A 54 6.19 -9.39 -0.50
N THR A 55 6.06 -10.71 -0.41
CA THR A 55 6.66 -11.66 -1.35
C THR A 55 5.81 -11.89 -2.60
N ASP A 56 4.49 -11.72 -2.50
CA ASP A 56 3.56 -11.71 -3.63
C ASP A 56 2.73 -10.41 -3.62
N PRO A 57 3.22 -9.35 -4.28
CA PRO A 57 2.55 -8.06 -4.28
C PRO A 57 1.15 -8.08 -4.91
N LYS A 58 0.90 -8.93 -5.92
CA LYS A 58 -0.40 -9.00 -6.60
C LYS A 58 -1.46 -9.67 -5.71
N ALA A 59 -1.07 -10.73 -5.01
CA ALA A 59 -1.97 -11.38 -4.06
C ALA A 59 -2.33 -10.45 -2.90
N VAL A 60 -1.34 -9.72 -2.36
CA VAL A 60 -1.60 -8.75 -1.29
C VAL A 60 -2.48 -7.59 -1.75
N GLU A 61 -2.22 -7.02 -2.94
CA GLU A 61 -3.07 -5.97 -3.53
C GLU A 61 -4.52 -6.45 -3.67
N THR A 62 -4.71 -7.64 -4.26
CA THR A 62 -6.04 -8.23 -4.48
C THR A 62 -6.78 -8.51 -3.17
N GLU A 63 -6.07 -9.01 -2.14
CA GLU A 63 -6.69 -9.27 -0.84
C GLU A 63 -7.07 -7.96 -0.14
N LEU A 64 -6.25 -6.91 -0.21
CA LEU A 64 -6.58 -5.59 0.34
C LEU A 64 -7.80 -4.98 -0.34
N ASP A 65 -7.89 -5.06 -1.67
CA ASP A 65 -9.03 -4.58 -2.45
C ASP A 65 -10.34 -5.31 -2.10
N SER A 66 -10.24 -6.54 -1.58
CA SER A 66 -11.41 -7.33 -1.14
C SER A 66 -11.97 -6.91 0.23
N ILE A 67 -11.24 -6.10 1.00
CA ILE A 67 -11.65 -5.69 2.35
C ILE A 67 -12.65 -4.53 2.23
N VAL A 68 -13.91 -4.79 2.62
CA VAL A 68 -14.96 -3.76 2.68
C VAL A 68 -14.50 -2.54 3.49
N GLY A 69 -14.60 -1.35 2.90
CA GLY A 69 -14.19 -0.09 3.51
C GLY A 69 -12.78 0.37 3.13
N VAL A 70 -11.98 -0.48 2.48
CA VAL A 70 -10.81 -0.04 1.71
C VAL A 70 -11.31 0.68 0.45
N VAL A 71 -10.71 1.84 0.16
CA VAL A 71 -10.96 2.62 -1.04
C VAL A 71 -9.88 2.33 -2.08
N THR A 72 -8.62 2.36 -1.65
CA THR A 72 -7.46 1.98 -2.48
C THR A 72 -6.29 1.58 -1.57
N ASN A 73 -5.28 0.95 -2.16
CA ASN A 73 -4.03 0.63 -1.49
C ASN A 73 -2.82 1.05 -2.34
N GLY A 74 -1.68 1.27 -1.69
CA GLY A 74 -0.47 1.79 -2.34
C GLY A 74 0.30 0.78 -3.20
N LEU A 75 -0.21 -0.45 -3.42
CA LEU A 75 0.43 -1.40 -4.32
C LEU A 75 -0.01 -1.17 -5.76
N PHE A 76 0.99 -1.06 -6.63
CA PHE A 76 0.82 -1.03 -8.08
C PHE A 76 1.40 -2.32 -8.66
N ALA A 77 0.87 -3.47 -8.27
CA ALA A 77 1.39 -4.77 -8.65
C ALA A 77 0.59 -5.43 -9.79
N ASN A 78 -0.73 -5.36 -9.76
CA ASN A 78 -1.58 -5.81 -10.87
C ASN A 78 -1.33 -4.97 -12.12
N ARG A 79 -1.18 -3.64 -11.93
CA ARG A 79 -0.77 -2.69 -12.97
C ARG A 79 0.48 -1.92 -12.54
N GLY A 80 1.63 -2.56 -12.72
CA GLY A 80 2.94 -1.95 -12.45
C GLY A 80 3.44 -1.00 -13.53
N ALA A 81 4.63 -0.44 -13.32
CA ALA A 81 5.30 0.41 -14.28
C ALA A 81 5.74 -0.40 -15.51
N ASN A 82 5.53 0.15 -16.71
CA ASN A 82 6.06 -0.41 -17.95
C ASN A 82 7.54 -0.05 -18.13
N VAL A 83 7.91 1.19 -17.81
CA VAL A 83 9.28 1.70 -17.90
C VAL A 83 9.63 2.42 -16.60
N LEU A 84 10.81 2.15 -16.06
CA LEU A 84 11.38 2.82 -14.88
C LEU A 84 12.59 3.66 -15.31
N LEU A 85 12.51 4.97 -15.06
CA LEU A 85 13.62 5.91 -15.20
C LEU A 85 14.26 6.13 -13.83
N LEU A 86 15.42 5.52 -13.60
CA LEU A 86 16.12 5.55 -12.31
C LEU A 86 17.26 6.56 -12.36
N GLY A 87 17.15 7.64 -11.58
CA GLY A 87 18.26 8.59 -11.38
C GLY A 87 19.38 7.96 -10.56
N THR A 88 20.60 7.94 -11.10
CA THR A 88 21.81 7.45 -10.45
C THR A 88 22.90 8.54 -10.45
N PRO A 89 23.97 8.43 -9.64
CA PRO A 89 25.08 9.39 -9.66
C PRO A 89 25.75 9.56 -11.03
N THR A 90 25.61 8.58 -11.93
CA THR A 90 26.20 8.56 -13.27
C THR A 90 25.21 8.98 -14.37
N GLY A 91 23.98 9.36 -14.02
CA GLY A 91 22.92 9.71 -14.98
C GLY A 91 21.65 8.86 -14.82
N VAL A 92 20.76 8.94 -15.81
CA VAL A 92 19.48 8.21 -15.79
C VAL A 92 19.67 6.82 -16.40
N THR A 93 19.25 5.79 -15.67
CA THR A 93 19.17 4.40 -16.15
C THR A 93 17.72 4.08 -16.50
N VAL A 94 17.49 3.49 -17.68
CA VAL A 94 16.17 3.05 -18.14
C VAL A 94 16.05 1.53 -17.94
N ILE A 95 14.98 1.09 -17.26
CA ILE A 95 14.69 -0.33 -17.00
C ILE A 95 13.28 -0.63 -17.55
N GLY A 96 13.10 -1.73 -18.28
CA GLY A 96 11.79 -2.12 -18.83
C GLY A 96 11.50 -1.64 -20.26
N ALA A 97 12.55 -1.27 -21.02
CA ALA A 97 12.47 -1.21 -22.48
C ALA A 97 12.54 -2.62 -23.07
#